data_AF-A0A0C2DGJ3-F1
#
_entry.id   AF-A0A0C2DGJ3-F1
#
_cell.length_a   1.000
_cell.length_b   1.000
_cell.length_c   1.000
_cell.angle_alpha   90.00
_cell.angle_beta   90.00
_cell.angle_gamma   90.00
#
_symmetry.space_group_name_H-M   'P 1'
#
loop_
_entity.id
_entity.type
_entity.pdbx_description
1 polymer ?
#
loop_
_entity_poly.entity_id
_entity_poly.type
_entity_poly.pdbx_seq_one_letter_code
_entity_poly.pdbx_strand_id
1 'polypeptide(L)' 'MVDHEVALPYWDPTLDYELSDPRYSVLWSEELMGERDYDEFVRRSPFKSWTTHGSGIKRNVGDKGYLMKETDITTITD' A
#
# COMPACT_ATOMS: atom_id res chain seq x y z
N MET A 1 -3.17 -2.02 25.28
CA MET A 1 -1.81 -1.56 25.59
C MET A 1 -1.14 -1.23 24.27
N VAL A 2 -0.28 -0.22 24.20
CA VAL A 2 0.49 0.15 23.00
C VAL A 2 1.94 -0.27 23.24
N ASP A 3 2.59 -0.84 22.24
CA ASP A 3 4.00 -1.26 22.29
C ASP A 3 4.91 -0.07 21.97
N HIS A 4 5.88 0.20 22.84
CA HIS A 4 6.82 1.32 22.71
C HIS A 4 8.04 0.99 21.84
N GLU A 5 8.25 -0.28 21.48
CA GLU A 5 9.32 -0.69 20.56
C GLU A 5 8.91 -0.57 19.08
N VAL A 6 7.62 -0.38 18.81
CA VAL A 6 7.09 -0.22 17.45
C VAL A 6 7.33 1.21 16.95
N ALA A 7 8.03 1.31 15.81
CA ALA A 7 8.21 2.55 15.08
C ALA A 7 7.30 2.61 13.84
N LEU A 8 7.08 3.82 13.32
CA LEU A 8 6.36 4.02 12.06
C LEU A 8 7.28 3.68 10.88
N PRO A 9 6.96 2.65 10.06
CA PRO A 9 7.71 2.41 8.83
C PRO A 9 7.39 3.48 7.78
N TYR A 10 8.25 3.59 6.78
CA TYR A 10 7.97 4.35 5.55
C TYR A 10 7.72 3.37 4.39
N TRP A 11 6.94 3.82 3.41
CA TRP A 11 6.80 3.13 2.13
C TRP A 11 7.66 3.86 1.10
N ASP A 12 8.58 3.14 0.48
CA ASP A 12 9.35 3.62 -0.64
C ASP A 12 8.71 3.16 -1.97
N PRO A 13 7.97 4.04 -2.66
CA PRO A 13 7.32 3.68 -3.91
C PRO A 13 8.32 3.51 -5.07
N THR A 14 9.55 4.04 -4.97
CA THR A 14 10.54 3.89 -6.06
C THR A 14 11.10 2.47 -6.10
N LEU A 15 11.25 1.82 -4.94
CA LEU A 15 11.62 0.40 -4.88
C LEU A 15 10.52 -0.52 -5.41
N ASP A 16 9.26 -0.25 -5.07
CA ASP A 16 8.12 -1.02 -5.57
C ASP A 16 7.88 -0.80 -7.07
N TYR A 17 8.27 0.36 -7.61
CA TYR A 17 8.19 0.65 -9.04
C TYR A 17 9.06 -0.32 -9.86
N GLU A 18 10.21 -0.75 -9.33
CA GLU A 18 11.16 -1.63 -10.02
C GLU A 18 10.71 -3.11 -10.09
N LEU A 19 9.60 -3.47 -9.42
CA LEU A 19 9.00 -4.78 -9.59
C LEU A 19 8.45 -4.95 -11.01
N SER A 20 8.42 -6.20 -11.49
CA SER A 20 7.77 -6.52 -12.77
C SER A 20 6.29 -6.10 -12.81
N ASP A 21 5.66 -6.07 -11.63
CA ASP A 21 4.36 -5.46 -11.38
C ASP A 21 4.33 -4.92 -9.94
N PRO A 22 4.17 -3.60 -9.73
CA PRO A 22 4.12 -3.01 -8.39
C PRO A 22 2.99 -3.56 -7.50
N ARG A 23 1.98 -4.21 -8.09
CA ARG A 23 0.91 -4.89 -7.34
C ARG A 23 1.41 -6.12 -6.59
N TYR A 24 2.61 -6.62 -6.91
CA TYR A 24 3.24 -7.75 -6.21
C TYR A 24 4.04 -7.33 -4.97
N SER A 25 4.08 -6.05 -4.61
CA SER A 25 4.71 -5.61 -3.37
C SER A 25 4.11 -6.33 -2.15
N VAL A 26 4.98 -6.75 -1.23
CA VAL A 26 4.57 -7.38 0.05
C VAL A 26 3.68 -6.46 0.86
N LEU A 27 3.73 -5.14 0.63
CA LEU A 27 2.87 -4.17 1.29
C LEU A 27 1.37 -4.53 1.16
N TRP A 28 0.98 -5.14 0.04
CA TRP A 28 -0.42 -5.52 -0.26
C TRP A 28 -0.82 -6.92 0.23
N SER A 29 0.08 -7.63 0.90
CA SER A 29 -0.21 -8.95 1.49
C SER A 29 -1.25 -8.88 2.61
N GLU A 30 -1.85 -10.03 2.93
CA GLU A 30 -2.81 -10.16 4.02
C GLU A 30 -2.21 -9.70 5.36
N GLU A 31 -0.94 -9.97 5.62
CA GLU A 31 -0.27 -9.67 6.89
C GLU A 31 0.04 -8.18 7.10
N LEU A 32 0.18 -7.41 6.01
CA LEU A 32 0.45 -5.98 6.05
C LEU A 32 -0.81 -5.17 5.74
N MET A 33 -0.91 -4.53 4.57
CA MET A 33 -2.00 -3.59 4.26
C MET A 33 -3.24 -4.25 3.68
N GLY A 34 -3.19 -5.56 3.45
CA GLY A 34 -4.32 -6.38 3.04
C GLY A 34 -4.58 -6.44 1.54
N GLU A 35 -5.15 -7.57 1.13
CA GLU A 35 -5.54 -7.84 -0.25
C GLU A 35 -6.96 -7.37 -0.53
N ARG A 36 -7.16 -6.81 -1.73
CA ARG A 36 -8.50 -6.49 -2.23
C ARG A 36 -9.23 -7.75 -2.70
N ASP A 37 -10.54 -7.74 -2.52
CA ASP A 37 -11.46 -8.70 -3.12
C ASP A 37 -11.92 -8.22 -4.51
N TYR A 38 -12.77 -9.00 -5.17
CA TYR A 38 -13.28 -8.71 -6.51
C TYR A 38 -14.03 -7.37 -6.60
N ASP A 39 -14.74 -6.97 -5.54
CA ASP A 39 -15.49 -5.70 -5.44
C ASP A 39 -14.68 -4.54 -4.81
N GLU A 40 -13.34 -4.66 -4.85
CA GLU A 40 -12.34 -3.69 -4.40
C GLU A 40 -12.22 -3.50 -2.89
N PHE A 41 -13.06 -4.15 -2.08
CA PHE A 41 -12.95 -4.07 -0.62
C PHE A 41 -11.76 -4.89 -0.10
N VAL A 42 -11.05 -4.35 0.88
CA VAL A 42 -9.92 -5.01 1.54
C VAL A 42 -10.43 -5.89 2.68
N ARG A 43 -10.68 -7.18 2.41
CA ARG A 43 -11.26 -8.12 3.40
C ARG A 43 -10.27 -9.10 4.02
N ARG A 44 -9.15 -9.39 3.34
CA ARG A 44 -8.05 -10.21 3.85
C ARG A 44 -6.98 -9.28 4.40
N SER A 45 -7.14 -8.87 5.66
CA SER A 45 -6.30 -7.85 6.30
C SER A 45 -6.53 -7.75 7.82
N PRO A 46 -5.53 -7.31 8.60
CA PRO A 46 -5.70 -6.74 9.94
C PRO A 46 -6.74 -5.62 10.00
N PHE A 47 -6.92 -4.89 8.89
CA PHE A 47 -7.81 -3.73 8.80
C PHE A 47 -9.22 -4.05 8.30
N LYS A 48 -9.58 -5.34 8.09
CA LYS A 48 -10.87 -5.73 7.49
C LYS A 48 -12.12 -5.24 8.24
N SER A 49 -11.99 -5.02 9.54
CA SER A 49 -13.07 -4.50 10.41
C SER A 49 -13.00 -2.99 10.62
N TRP A 50 -12.00 -2.31 10.04
CA TRP A 50 -11.91 -0.86 10.07
C TRP A 50 -12.98 -0.26 9.16
N THR A 51 -13.80 0.62 9.72
CA THR A 51 -14.87 1.29 8.96
C THR A 51 -14.61 2.79 8.85
N THR A 52 -14.73 3.31 7.64
CA THR A 52 -14.75 4.74 7.34
C THR A 52 -16.20 5.13 7.05
N HIS A 53 -16.83 5.86 7.98
CA HIS A 53 -18.25 6.25 7.89
C HIS A 53 -19.22 5.07 7.63
N GLY A 54 -18.95 3.91 8.26
CA GLY A 54 -19.79 2.71 8.12
C GLY A 54 -19.48 1.84 6.89
N SER A 55 -18.53 2.23 6.04
CA SER A 55 -18.04 1.42 4.92
C SER A 55 -16.64 0.87 5.20
N GLY A 56 -16.34 -0.32 4.69
CA GLY A 56 -14.99 -0.87 4.69
C GLY A 56 -14.04 -0.10 3.76
N ILE A 57 -12.74 -0.40 3.89
CA ILE A 57 -11.68 0.16 3.04
C ILE A 57 -11.78 -0.42 1.64
N LYS A 58 -11.70 0.44 0.61
CA LYS A 58 -11.57 0.05 -0.79
C LYS A 58 -10.18 0.40 -1.34
N ARG A 59 -9.64 -0.46 -2.19
CA ARG A 59 -8.35 -0.23 -2.86
C ARG A 59 -8.33 -0.91 -4.23
N ASN A 60 -7.87 -0.18 -5.25
CA ASN A 60 -7.63 -0.72 -6.60
C ASN A 60 -6.21 -0.31 -7.05
N VAL A 61 -5.21 -1.06 -6.56
CA VAL A 61 -3.78 -0.77 -6.80
C VAL A 61 -3.46 -0.95 -8.28
N GLY A 62 -2.80 0.05 -8.87
CA GLY A 62 -2.40 0.02 -10.29
C GLY A 62 -3.53 0.30 -11.29
N ASP A 63 -4.73 0.70 -10.82
CA ASP A 63 -5.84 1.07 -11.72
C ASP A 63 -5.54 2.35 -12.52
N LYS A 64 -4.81 3.29 -11.91
CA LYS A 64 -4.48 4.59 -12.50
C LYS A 64 -3.07 5.03 -12.14
N GLY A 65 -2.39 5.64 -13.12
CA GLY A 65 -1.04 6.18 -12.95
C GLY A 65 0.03 5.11 -12.77
N TYR A 66 1.23 5.57 -12.41
CA TYR A 66 2.37 4.72 -12.08
C TYR A 66 2.96 5.19 -10.74
N LEU A 67 3.67 4.30 -10.05
CA LEU A 67 4.50 4.72 -8.92
C LEU A 67 5.60 5.68 -9.39
N MET A 68 6.10 6.48 -8.46
CA MET A 68 7.24 7.37 -8.67
C MET A 68 8.49 6.54 -8.96
N LYS A 69 9.32 6.99 -9.89
CA LYS A 69 10.64 6.41 -10.16
C LYS A 69 11.73 7.16 -9.42
N GLU A 70 12.88 6.52 -9.24
CA GLU A 70 14.06 7.20 -8.68
C GLU A 70 14.44 8.46 -9.47
N THR A 71 14.33 8.38 -10.81
CA THR A 71 14.61 9.52 -11.70
C THR A 71 13.68 10.71 -11.50
N ASP A 72 12.45 10.47 -11.02
CA ASP A 72 11.49 11.55 -10.78
C ASP A 72 11.88 12.36 -9.53
N ILE A 73 12.60 11.75 -8.59
CA ILE A 73 13.11 12.40 -7.37
C ILE A 73 14.38 13.19 -7.69
N THR A 74 15.35 12.56 -8.35
CA THR A 74 16.66 13.19 -8.61
C THR A 74 16.53 14.43 -9.50
N THR A 75 15.53 14.46 -10.39
CA THR A 75 15.27 15.60 -11.30
C THR A 75 14.86 16.89 -10.56
N ILE A 76 14.41 16.82 -9.31
CA ILE A 76 13.96 17.98 -8.52
C ILE A 76 15.08 18.54 -7.65
N THR A 77 16.12 17.76 -7.39
CA THR A 77 17.23 18.10 -6.47
C THR A 77 18.47 18.67 -7.15
N ASP A 78 18.51 18.69 -8.49
CA ASP A 78 19.53 19.36 -9.32
C ASP A 78 19.02 20.73 -9.84
#